data_AF-A0A3L7ZKK3-F1
#
_entry.id   AF-A0A3L7ZKK3-F1
#
_cell.length_a   1.000
_cell.length_b   1.000
_cell.length_c   1.000
_cell.angle_alpha   90.00
_cell.angle_beta   90.00
_cell.angle_gamma   90.00
#
_symmetry.space_group_name_H-M   'P 1'
#
loop_
_entity.id
_entity.type
_entity.pdbx_description
1 polymer ?
#
loop_
_entity_poly.entity_id
_entity_poly.type
_entity_poly.pdbx_seq_one_letter_code
_entity_poly.pdbx_strand_id
1 'polypeptide(L)' 'MGKATGRTSEASRINRMLDDINASLNTIYHEMQRRDNYVTAEKVKNEFLGHSESHETILTLFQKHNDDVKQLVGISKT' A
#
# COMPACT_ATOMS: atom_id res chain seq x y z
N MET A 1 -13.19 7.64 -22.46
CA MET A 1 -14.02 6.48 -22.04
C MET A 1 -13.76 6.25 -20.56
N GLY A 2 -14.78 5.96 -19.75
CA GLY A 2 -14.62 5.74 -18.31
C GLY A 2 -15.27 6.77 -17.37
N LYS A 3 -15.95 7.78 -17.90
CA LYS A 3 -16.80 8.70 -17.12
C LYS A 3 -18.28 8.30 -17.26
N ALA A 4 -19.05 8.45 -16.18
CA ALA A 4 -20.50 8.32 -16.21
C ALA A 4 -21.10 9.36 -17.16
N THR A 5 -22.07 8.95 -17.97
CA THR A 5 -22.75 9.78 -18.97
C THR A 5 -23.98 10.47 -18.38
N GLY A 6 -24.38 11.60 -18.99
CA GLY A 6 -25.51 12.40 -18.53
C GLY A 6 -25.13 13.54 -17.60
N ARG A 7 -26.09 14.44 -17.33
CA ARG A 7 -25.92 15.65 -16.50
C ARG A 7 -26.55 15.52 -15.12
N THR A 8 -26.87 14.31 -14.69
CA THR A 8 -27.48 14.07 -13.38
C THR A 8 -26.49 14.35 -12.25
N SER A 9 -27.01 14.67 -11.07
CA SER A 9 -26.21 14.85 -9.84
C SER A 9 -25.36 13.61 -9.54
N GLU A 10 -25.91 12.43 -9.79
CA GLU A 10 -25.28 11.14 -9.55
C GLU A 10 -24.11 10.94 -10.51
N ALA A 11 -24.30 11.23 -11.82
CA ALA A 11 -23.21 11.14 -12.80
C ALA A 11 -22.06 12.10 -12.46
N SER A 12 -22.37 13.33 -12.02
CA SER A 12 -21.34 14.27 -11.57
C SER A 12 -20.59 13.76 -10.33
N ARG A 13 -21.31 13.19 -9.35
CA ARG A 13 -20.70 12.62 -8.14
C ARG A 13 -19.78 11.45 -8.45
N ILE A 14 -20.21 10.53 -9.30
CA ILE A 14 -19.40 9.39 -9.75
C ILE A 14 -18.13 9.89 -10.44
N ASN A 15 -18.26 10.85 -11.35
CA ASN A 15 -17.12 11.39 -12.08
C ASN A 15 -16.10 12.08 -11.17
N ARG A 16 -16.54 12.81 -10.13
CA ARG A 16 -15.62 13.39 -9.14
C ARG A 16 -14.86 12.30 -8.38
N MET A 17 -15.55 11.26 -7.92
CA MET A 17 -14.90 10.14 -7.23
C MET A 17 -13.86 9.45 -8.12
N LEU A 18 -14.14 9.28 -9.41
CA LEU A 18 -13.18 8.75 -10.36
C LEU A 18 -11.98 9.68 -10.56
N ASP A 19 -12.22 10.99 -10.62
CA ASP A 19 -11.14 11.99 -10.75
C ASP A 19 -10.23 11.97 -9.49
N ASP A 20 -10.81 11.84 -8.28
CA ASP A 20 -10.06 11.73 -7.03
C ASP A 20 -9.22 10.44 -6.94
N ILE A 21 -9.80 9.31 -7.37
CA ILE A 21 -9.07 8.02 -7.45
C ILE A 21 -7.89 8.14 -8.42
N ASN A 22 -8.11 8.71 -9.61
CA ASN A 22 -7.06 8.90 -10.60
C ASN A 22 -5.94 9.82 -10.08
N ALA A 23 -6.28 10.91 -9.40
CA ALA A 23 -5.30 11.80 -8.79
C ALA A 23 -4.45 11.08 -7.74
N SER A 24 -5.08 10.23 -6.92
CA SER A 24 -4.40 9.44 -5.89
C SER A 24 -3.45 8.41 -6.51
N LEU A 25 -3.90 7.66 -7.52
CA LEU A 25 -3.07 6.67 -8.22
C LEU A 25 -1.86 7.31 -8.91
N ASN A 26 -2.03 8.48 -9.55
CA ASN A 26 -0.92 9.21 -10.16
C ASN A 26 0.10 9.69 -9.12
N THR A 27 -0.38 10.15 -7.97
CA THR A 27 0.50 10.57 -6.87
C THR A 27 1.35 9.39 -6.38
N ILE A 28 0.72 8.25 -6.08
CA ILE A 28 1.40 7.03 -5.66
C ILE A 28 2.42 6.57 -6.71
N TYR A 29 2.04 6.55 -7.98
CA TYR A 29 2.92 6.17 -9.07
C TYR A 29 4.18 7.05 -9.14
N HIS A 30 4.03 8.38 -9.05
CA HIS A 30 5.18 9.29 -9.08
C HIS A 30 6.07 9.18 -7.84
N GLU A 31 5.50 8.93 -6.67
CA GLU A 31 6.27 8.67 -5.46
C GLU A 31 7.05 7.36 -5.52
N MET A 32 6.45 6.31 -6.10
CA MET A 32 7.13 5.03 -6.33
C MET A 32 8.24 5.18 -7.38
N GLN A 33 7.97 5.87 -8.49
CA GLN A 33 8.96 6.08 -9.56
C GLN A 33 10.21 6.82 -9.06
N ARG A 34 10.04 7.70 -8.06
CA ARG A 34 11.17 8.41 -7.43
C ARG A 34 12.01 7.56 -6.49
N ARG A 35 11.43 6.51 -5.89
CA ARG A 35 12.06 5.71 -4.83
C ARG A 35 12.53 4.34 -5.33
N ASP A 36 11.82 3.77 -6.28
CA ASP A 36 12.00 2.38 -6.74
C ASP A 36 12.61 2.33 -8.14
N ASN A 37 13.45 1.32 -8.37
CA ASN A 37 14.02 1.05 -9.69
C ASN A 37 12.98 0.57 -10.72
N TYR A 38 11.84 0.02 -10.27
CA TYR A 38 10.80 -0.48 -11.16
C TYR A 38 9.40 -0.45 -10.50
N VAL A 39 8.46 0.17 -11.20
CA VAL A 39 7.07 0.36 -10.78
C VAL A 39 6.14 -0.44 -11.67
N THR A 40 5.23 -1.21 -11.06
CA THR A 40 4.17 -1.95 -11.76
C THR A 40 2.80 -1.43 -11.35
N ALA A 41 1.80 -1.64 -12.22
CA ALA A 41 0.41 -1.32 -11.90
C ALA A 41 -0.08 -2.06 -10.65
N GLU A 42 0.41 -3.28 -10.41
CA GLU A 42 0.08 -4.06 -9.22
C GLU A 42 0.60 -3.41 -7.93
N LYS A 43 1.85 -2.93 -7.92
CA LYS A 43 2.41 -2.20 -6.77
C LYS A 43 1.60 -0.94 -6.45
N VAL A 44 1.29 -0.14 -7.48
CA VAL A 44 0.50 1.10 -7.31
C VAL A 44 -0.90 0.78 -6.76
N LYS A 45 -1.56 -0.26 -7.28
CA LYS A 45 -2.85 -0.74 -6.79
C LYS A 45 -2.77 -1.20 -5.34
N ASN A 46 -1.74 -1.97 -5.00
CA ASN A 46 -1.54 -2.52 -3.67
C ASN A 46 -1.33 -1.40 -2.64
N GLU A 47 -0.52 -0.39 -2.94
CA GLU A 47 -0.34 0.79 -2.08
C GLU A 47 -1.63 1.59 -1.93
N PHE A 48 -2.36 1.83 -3.03
CA PHE A 48 -3.65 2.55 -3.00
C PHE A 48 -4.69 1.85 -2.12
N LEU A 49 -4.72 0.52 -2.12
CA LEU A 49 -5.62 -0.30 -1.29
C LEU A 49 -5.11 -0.50 0.15
N GLY A 50 -3.93 0.04 0.50
CA GLY A 50 -3.29 -0.19 1.81
C GLY A 50 -2.75 -1.60 1.99
N HIS A 51 -2.60 -2.37 0.90
CA HIS A 51 -1.93 -3.65 0.86
C HIS A 51 -0.44 -3.44 0.62
N SER A 52 0.27 -2.78 1.54
CA SER A 52 1.72 -2.69 1.40
C SER A 52 2.29 -4.11 1.46
N GLU A 53 3.05 -4.53 0.45
CA GLU A 53 3.86 -5.74 0.55
C GLU A 53 4.99 -5.45 1.55
N SER A 54 4.72 -5.68 2.84
CA SER A 54 5.76 -5.78 3.86
C SER A 54 6.58 -7.03 3.56
N HIS A 55 7.52 -6.91 2.61
CA HIS A 55 8.55 -7.92 2.40
C HIS A 55 9.50 -7.88 3.60
N GLU A 56 9.18 -8.63 4.66
CA GLU A 56 10.16 -8.93 5.70
C GLU A 56 11.19 -9.89 5.11
N THR A 57 12.46 -9.52 5.15
CA THR A 57 13.54 -10.45 4.75
C THR A 57 13.63 -11.57 5.78
N ILE A 58 14.15 -12.74 5.39
CA ILE A 58 14.43 -13.85 6.33
C ILE A 58 15.27 -13.34 7.50
N LEU A 59 16.24 -12.45 7.27
CA LEU A 59 17.07 -11.85 8.31
C LEU A 59 16.26 -10.97 9.27
N THR A 60 15.33 -10.17 8.77
CA THR A 60 14.43 -9.34 9.60
C THR A 60 13.55 -10.21 10.49
N LEU A 61 12.97 -11.27 9.92
CA LEU A 61 12.20 -12.28 10.65
C LEU A 61 13.02 -12.99 11.72
N PHE A 62 14.26 -13.37 11.39
CA PHE A 62 15.15 -14.05 12.32
C PHE A 62 15.60 -13.14 13.47
N GLN A 63 15.84 -11.87 13.18
CA GLN A 63 16.19 -10.87 14.20
C GLN A 63 15.04 -10.66 15.18
N LYS A 64 13.80 -10.48 14.66
CA LYS A 64 12.60 -10.38 15.47
C LYS A 64 12.43 -11.58 16.39
N HIS A 65 12.57 -12.79 15.85
CA HIS A 65 12.52 -14.02 16.64
C HIS A 65 13.56 -14.04 17.77
N ASN A 66 14.82 -13.67 17.48
CA ASN A 66 15.87 -13.64 18.49
C ASN A 66 15.58 -12.63 19.60
N ASP A 67 15.03 -11.47 19.26
CA ASP A 67 14.68 -10.43 20.22
C ASP A 67 13.50 -10.86 21.10
N ASP A 68 12.48 -11.52 20.53
CA ASP A 68 11.37 -12.11 21.27
C ASP A 68 11.86 -13.22 22.24
N VAL A 69 12.76 -14.11 21.79
CA VAL A 69 13.33 -15.16 22.65
C VAL A 69 14.19 -14.57 23.77
N LYS A 70 15.00 -13.55 23.49
CA LYS A 70 15.81 -12.87 24.52
C LYS A 70 14.95 -12.29 25.64
N GLN A 71 13.76 -11.78 25.32
CA GLN A 71 12.84 -11.26 26.33
C GLN A 71 12.33 -12.37 27.26
N LEU A 72 12.26 -13.61 26.80
CA LEU A 72 11.82 -14.76 27.61
C LEU A 72 12.94 -15.34 28.49
N VAL A 73 14.21 -15.05 28.17
CA VAL A 73 15.36 -15.49 28.96
C VAL A 73 15.35 -14.79 30.32
N GLY A 74 15.04 -15.55 31.37
CA GLY A 74 14.98 -15.06 32.75
C GLY A 74 13.57 -14.76 33.28
N ILE A 75 12.54 -14.72 32.40
CA ILE A 75 11.13 -14.64 32.81
C ILE A 75 10.57 -16.03 33.10
N SER A 76 10.98 -17.04 32.31
CA SER A 76 10.69 -18.44 32.61
C SER A 76 11.64 -18.96 33.70
N LYS A 77 11.36 -18.62 34.96
CA LYS A 77 11.83 -19.38 36.12
C LYS A 77 10.63 -20.05 36.78
N THR A 78 10.78 -21.36 36.97
CA THR A 78 9.89 -22.35 37.62
C THR A 78 8.65 -22.79 36.86
#